data_AF-A0AAV4BYF2-F1
#
_entry.id   AF-A0AAV4BYF2-F1
#
_cell.length_a   1.000
_cell.length_b   1.000
_cell.length_c   1.000
_cell.angle_alpha   90.00
_cell.angle_beta   90.00
_cell.angle_gamma   90.00
#
_symmetry.space_group_name_H-M   'P 1'
#
loop_
_entity.id
_entity.type
_entity.pdbx_description
1 polymer ?
#
loop_
_entity_poly.entity_id
_entity_poly.type
_entity_poly.pdbx_seq_one_letter_code
_entity_poly.pdbx_strand_id
1 'polypeptide(L)'
;ERKEKEEAERQAREKKEEADRKERLELEKMKLDAEMKLLQAKIEAGVMKNEPDGSGARSSDAGAKHPKLPHFQDGRDDLDIWLTRFERFAESNGCPGRNGHYCFVRY
;
A
#
# COMPACT_ATOMS: atom_id res chain seq x y z
N GLU A 1 15.74 10.18 -58.45
CA GLU A 1 15.99 11.52 -57.81
C GLU A 1 14.85 12.11 -56.98
N ARG A 2 13.78 12.74 -57.51
CA ARG A 2 12.76 13.38 -56.63
C ARG A 2 12.03 12.40 -55.71
N LYS A 3 11.62 11.24 -56.24
CA LYS A 3 10.95 10.18 -55.46
C LYS A 3 11.85 9.53 -54.40
N GLU A 4 13.13 9.34 -54.71
CA GLU A 4 14.14 8.81 -53.77
C GLU A 4 14.40 9.75 -52.58
N LYS A 5 14.44 11.07 -52.83
CA LYS A 5 14.60 12.06 -51.75
C LYS A 5 13.40 12.07 -50.81
N GLU A 6 12.18 11.96 -51.36
CA GLU A 6 10.95 11.95 -50.59
C GLU A 6 10.83 10.69 -49.73
N GLU A 7 11.26 9.54 -50.26
CA GLU A 7 11.29 8.28 -49.52
C GLU A 7 12.38 8.26 -48.44
N ALA A 8 13.55 8.84 -48.71
CA ALA A 8 14.62 8.99 -47.72
C ALA A 8 14.21 9.93 -46.57
N GLU A 9 13.51 11.03 -46.86
CA GLU A 9 13.00 11.95 -45.84
C GLU A 9 11.94 11.29 -44.96
N ARG A 10 11.04 10.50 -45.57
CA ARG A 10 10.03 9.73 -44.84
C ARG A 10 10.66 8.72 -43.89
N GLN A 11 11.63 7.94 -44.37
CA GLN A 11 12.34 6.97 -43.52
C GLN A 11 13.17 7.64 -42.42
N ALA A 12 13.77 8.80 -42.68
CA ALA A 12 14.52 9.54 -41.66
C ALA A 12 13.59 10.07 -40.56
N ARG A 13 12.39 10.52 -40.93
CA ARG A 13 11.38 10.96 -39.97
C ARG A 13 10.85 9.81 -39.13
N GLU A 14 10.52 8.67 -39.75
CA GLU A 14 10.05 7.47 -39.05
C GLU A 14 11.11 6.95 -38.06
N LYS A 15 12.38 6.89 -38.47
CA LYS A 15 13.48 6.49 -37.58
C LYS A 15 13.67 7.45 -36.40
N LYS A 16 13.50 8.75 -36.62
CA LYS A 16 13.61 9.76 -35.55
C LYS A 16 12.45 9.63 -34.56
N GLU A 17 11.25 9.41 -35.06
CA GLU A 17 10.05 9.25 -34.22
C GLU A 17 10.09 7.94 -33.42
N GLU A 18 10.61 6.87 -34.03
CA GLU A 18 10.84 5.60 -33.33
C GLU A 18 11.94 5.71 -32.26
N ALA A 19 13.03 6.42 -32.55
CA ALA A 19 14.09 6.68 -31.58
C ALA A 19 13.60 7.51 -30.39
N ASP A 20 12.84 8.58 -30.63
CA ASP A 20 12.26 9.43 -29.59
C ASP A 20 11.25 8.64 -28.73
N ARG A 21 10.40 7.83 -29.36
CA ARG A 21 9.48 6.94 -28.64
C ARG A 21 10.23 5.93 -27.77
N LYS A 22 11.31 5.34 -28.29
CA LYS A 22 12.13 4.39 -27.55
C LYS A 22 12.82 5.05 -26.37
N GLU A 23 13.39 6.24 -26.56
CA GLU A 23 14.03 7.01 -25.49
C GLU A 23 13.05 7.37 -24.38
N ARG A 24 11.82 7.80 -24.72
CA ARG A 24 10.77 8.06 -23.72
C ARG A 24 10.42 6.81 -22.90
N LEU A 25 10.28 5.66 -23.56
CA LEU A 25 9.98 4.39 -22.89
C LEU A 25 11.13 3.92 -22.00
N GLU A 26 12.39 4.09 -22.43
CA GLU A 26 13.56 3.76 -21.62
C GLU A 26 13.67 4.66 -20.40
N LEU A 27 13.39 5.96 -20.55
CA LEU A 27 13.38 6.91 -19.44
C LEU A 27 12.28 6.59 -18.42
N GLU A 28 11.08 6.24 -18.90
CA GLU A 28 9.96 5.83 -18.04
C GLU A 28 10.28 4.54 -17.28
N LYS A 29 10.86 3.56 -17.96
CA LYS A 29 11.31 2.30 -17.34
C LYS A 29 12.39 2.55 -16.27
N MET A 30 13.34 3.43 -16.53
CA MET A 30 14.37 3.81 -15.54
C MET A 30 13.78 4.48 -14.31
N LYS A 31 12.79 5.37 -14.48
CA LYS A 31 12.09 6.01 -13.36
C LYS A 31 11.37 4.99 -12.49
N LEU A 32 10.65 4.05 -13.14
CA LEU A 32 9.91 3.00 -12.45
C LEU A 32 10.86 2.07 -11.66
N ASP A 33 11.99 1.71 -12.26
CA ASP A 33 13.01 0.87 -11.62
C ASP A 33 13.65 1.57 -10.40
N ALA A 34 13.91 2.88 -10.51
CA ALA A 34 14.41 3.67 -9.39
C ALA A 34 13.39 3.78 -8.24
N GLU A 35 12.10 3.94 -8.56
CA GLU A 35 11.03 3.97 -7.56
C GLU A 35 10.87 2.63 -6.85
N MET A 36 10.89 1.51 -7.60
CA MET A 36 10.87 0.16 -7.03
C MET A 36 12.07 -0.09 -6.10
N LYS A 37 13.28 0.30 -6.51
CA LYS A 37 14.47 0.20 -5.67
C LYS A 37 14.37 1.03 -4.40
N LEU A 38 13.81 2.24 -4.49
CA LEU A 38 13.57 3.07 -3.30
C LEU A 38 12.56 2.44 -2.35
N LEU A 39 11.49 1.85 -2.87
CA LEU A 39 10.51 1.13 -2.06
C LEU A 39 11.13 -0.10 -1.40
N GLN A 40 11.91 -0.88 -2.14
CA GLN A 40 12.61 -2.04 -1.62
C GLN A 40 13.60 -1.65 -0.51
N ALA A 41 14.41 -0.61 -0.73
CA ALA A 41 15.31 -0.08 0.28
C ALA A 41 14.57 0.44 1.53
N LYS A 42 13.38 1.04 1.38
CA LYS A 42 12.55 1.47 2.52
C LYS A 42 12.00 0.28 3.33
N ILE A 43 11.65 -0.81 2.66
CA ILE A 43 11.20 -2.06 3.30
C ILE A 43 12.39 -2.71 4.03
N GLU A 44 13.54 -2.83 3.37
CA GLU A 44 14.77 -3.41 3.94
C GLU A 44 15.31 -2.58 5.12
N ALA A 45 15.22 -1.24 5.05
CA ALA A 45 15.61 -0.35 6.13
C ALA A 45 14.63 -0.37 7.33
N GLY A 46 13.57 -1.18 7.28
CA GLY A 46 12.58 -1.28 8.37
C GLY A 46 11.81 0.01 8.64
N VAL A 47 11.82 0.96 7.69
CA VAL A 47 11.13 2.25 7.82
C VAL A 47 9.62 2.06 7.66
N MET A 48 9.19 1.03 6.93
CA MET A 48 7.89 0.43 7.20
C MET A 48 8.03 -0.42 8.46
N LYS A 49 7.74 0.19 9.61
CA LYS A 49 7.43 -0.54 10.84
C LYS A 49 6.20 -1.40 10.59
N ASN A 50 6.38 -2.57 9.96
CA ASN A 50 5.51 -3.70 10.23
C ASN A 50 5.84 -4.09 11.66
N GLU A 51 5.00 -3.71 12.62
CA GLU A 51 5.06 -4.32 13.94
C GLU A 51 4.91 -5.83 13.78
N PRO A 52 5.91 -6.64 14.15
CA PRO A 52 5.70 -8.05 14.34
C PRO A 52 5.62 -8.27 15.85
N ASP A 53 4.47 -8.04 16.47
CA ASP A 53 4.21 -8.61 17.81
C ASP A 53 3.17 -9.73 17.70
N GLY A 54 3.54 -10.70 16.86
CA GLY A 54 3.00 -12.05 16.89
C GLY A 54 3.83 -12.97 17.78
N SER A 55 4.34 -12.48 18.91
CA SER A 55 5.00 -13.31 19.91
C SER A 55 4.61 -12.88 21.32
N GLY A 56 3.39 -13.24 21.73
CA GLY A 56 3.07 -13.59 23.11
C GLY A 56 3.60 -12.64 24.20
N ALA A 57 3.35 -11.34 24.11
CA ALA A 57 3.62 -10.43 25.22
C ALA A 57 2.55 -10.58 26.32
N ARG A 58 2.73 -11.59 27.18
CA ARG A 58 2.23 -11.53 28.57
C ARG A 58 3.07 -10.48 29.30
N SER A 59 2.75 -9.20 29.14
CA SER A 59 3.28 -8.14 30.00
C SER A 59 2.17 -7.19 30.40
N SER A 60 1.69 -7.45 31.61
CA SER A 60 1.34 -6.51 32.65
C SER A 60 1.81 -5.07 32.39
N ASP A 61 0.88 -4.14 32.24
CA ASP A 61 0.93 -2.88 32.99
C ASP A 61 -0.49 -2.31 33.15
N ALA A 62 -0.76 -1.81 34.34
CA ALA A 62 -2.10 -1.49 34.83
C ALA A 62 -2.46 -0.03 34.49
N GLY A 63 -3.44 0.17 33.61
CA GLY A 63 -3.97 1.51 33.32
C GLY A 63 -5.25 1.43 32.50
N ALA A 64 -6.40 1.51 33.18
CA ALA A 64 -7.77 1.41 32.68
C ALA A 64 -8.16 0.03 32.09
N LYS A 65 -9.19 -0.58 32.68
CA LYS A 65 -9.74 -1.91 32.36
C LYS A 65 -10.55 -1.91 31.06
N HIS A 66 -10.05 -1.28 30.01
CA HIS A 66 -10.70 -1.35 28.72
C HIS A 66 -10.18 -2.58 27.97
N PRO A 67 -11.09 -3.40 27.45
CA PRO A 67 -10.72 -4.54 26.64
C PRO A 67 -9.99 -4.01 25.38
N LYS A 68 -8.94 -4.71 24.96
CA LYS A 68 -8.16 -4.33 23.77
C LYS A 68 -8.93 -4.73 22.52
N LEU A 69 -9.01 -3.82 21.53
CA LEU A 69 -9.65 -4.10 20.25
C LEU A 69 -9.00 -5.30 19.52
N PRO A 70 -9.77 -6.09 18.75
CA PRO A 70 -9.20 -7.14 17.92
C PRO A 70 -8.21 -6.58 16.89
N HIS A 71 -6.98 -7.08 16.89
CA HIS A 71 -5.98 -6.73 15.87
C HIS A 71 -6.31 -7.38 14.51
N PHE A 72 -6.00 -6.67 13.42
CA PHE A 72 -6.12 -7.13 12.04
C PHE A 72 -4.97 -8.07 11.68
N GLN A 73 -5.27 -9.28 11.25
CA GLN A 73 -4.28 -10.29 10.88
C GLN A 73 -4.09 -10.31 9.37
N ASP A 74 -3.01 -9.69 8.90
CA ASP A 74 -2.68 -9.68 7.47
C ASP A 74 -2.55 -11.12 6.92
N GLY A 75 -3.20 -11.39 5.79
CA GLY A 75 -3.30 -12.71 5.16
C GLY A 75 -4.31 -13.70 5.77
N ARG A 76 -4.98 -13.37 6.89
CA ARG A 76 -6.07 -14.18 7.47
C ARG A 76 -7.39 -13.43 7.64
N ASP A 77 -7.33 -12.14 7.93
CA ASP A 77 -8.49 -11.28 8.01
C ASP A 77 -8.67 -10.58 6.66
N ASP A 78 -9.80 -10.80 6.00
CA ASP A 78 -10.34 -9.82 5.05
C ASP A 78 -11.06 -8.71 5.84
N LEU A 79 -11.28 -7.54 5.22
CA LEU A 79 -11.97 -6.40 5.85
C LEU A 79 -13.27 -6.81 6.55
N ASP A 80 -14.08 -7.66 5.91
CA ASP A 80 -15.35 -8.16 6.46
C ASP A 80 -15.17 -9.06 7.69
N ILE A 81 -14.10 -9.86 7.71
CA ILE A 81 -13.77 -10.78 8.81
C ILE A 81 -13.34 -9.98 10.04
N TRP A 82 -12.53 -8.94 9.84
CA TRP A 82 -12.11 -8.06 10.92
C TRP A 82 -13.28 -7.24 11.48
N LEU A 83 -14.15 -6.70 10.60
CA LEU A 83 -15.37 -6.00 11.01
C LEU A 83 -16.29 -6.88 11.86
N THR A 84 -16.50 -8.14 11.47
CA THR A 84 -17.30 -9.09 12.25
C THR A 84 -16.75 -9.30 13.67
N ARG A 85 -15.42 -9.38 13.82
CA ARG A 85 -14.78 -9.51 15.13
C ARG A 85 -14.91 -8.23 15.95
N PHE A 86 -14.80 -7.07 15.31
CA PHE A 86 -15.02 -5.77 15.94
C PHE A 86 -16.46 -5.60 16.43
N GLU A 87 -17.45 -5.98 15.63
CA GLU A 87 -18.87 -5.91 16.01
C GLU A 87 -19.16 -6.78 17.24
N ARG A 88 -18.71 -8.04 17.23
CA ARG A 88 -18.83 -8.95 18.38
C ARG A 88 -18.13 -8.40 19.62
N PHE A 89 -16.99 -7.75 19.44
CA PHE A 89 -16.26 -7.11 20.53
C PHE A 89 -17.01 -5.89 21.08
N ALA A 90 -17.62 -5.09 20.22
CA ALA A 90 -18.44 -3.94 20.63
C ALA A 90 -19.69 -4.41 21.41
N GLU A 91 -20.33 -5.49 20.94
CA GLU A 91 -21.46 -6.14 21.61
C GLU A 91 -21.08 -6.70 22.99
N SER A 92 -19.95 -7.42 23.08
CA SER A 92 -19.51 -8.04 24.34
C SER A 92 -19.09 -7.03 25.41
N ASN A 93 -18.66 -5.83 24.99
CA ASN A 93 -18.18 -4.77 25.88
C ASN A 93 -19.25 -3.71 26.17
N GLY A 94 -20.50 -3.99 25.80
CA GLY A 94 -21.64 -3.16 26.19
C GLY A 94 -21.72 -1.82 25.47
N CYS A 95 -21.06 -1.63 24.31
CA CYS A 95 -21.39 -0.50 23.44
C CYS A 95 -22.81 -0.79 22.90
N PRO A 96 -23.87 -0.06 23.34
CA PRO A 96 -25.22 -0.34 22.90
C PRO A 96 -25.38 0.22 21.50
N GLY A 97 -25.19 -0.65 20.50
CA GLY A 97 -25.47 -0.33 19.10
C GLY A 97 -26.95 -0.01 18.92
N ARG A 98 -27.31 1.27 19.05
CA ARG A 98 -28.45 1.98 18.44
C ARG A 98 -28.76 3.35 19.06
N ASN A 99 -28.21 3.71 20.22
CA ASN A 99 -28.57 4.97 20.92
C ASN A 99 -27.35 5.85 21.22
N GLY A 100 -26.82 6.51 20.19
CA GLY A 100 -26.19 7.84 20.29
C GLY A 100 -24.93 8.05 21.15
N HIS A 101 -24.42 7.06 21.89
CA HIS A 101 -23.18 7.22 22.65
C HIS A 101 -22.00 6.64 21.87
N TYR A 102 -21.26 7.55 21.20
CA TYR A 102 -20.01 7.23 20.53
C TYR A 102 -19.00 6.67 21.57
N CYS A 103 -18.53 5.45 21.34
CA CYS A 103 -17.43 4.88 22.10
C CYS A 103 -16.15 5.65 21.69
N PHE A 104 -15.71 6.59 22.53
CA PHE A 104 -14.48 7.37 22.32
C PHE A 104 -13.28 6.43 22.44
N VAL A 105 -12.77 5.97 21.30
CA VAL A 105 -11.47 5.30 21.20
C VAL A 105 -10.44 6.40 20.94
N ARG A 106 -9.73 6.86 21.97
CA ARG A 106 -8.54 7.70 21.80
C ARG A 106 -7.32 6.80 21.60
N TYR A 107 -6.59 7.07 20.52
CA TYR A 107 -5.30 6.48 20.18
C TYR A 107 -4.22 6.85 21.19
#